data_AF-A0A9P7F4G6-F1
#
_entry.id   AF-A0A9P7F4G6-F1
#
_cell.length_a   1.000
_cell.length_b   1.000
_cell.length_c   1.000
_cell.angle_alpha   90.00
_cell.angle_beta   90.00
_cell.angle_gamma   90.00
#
_symmetry.space_group_name_H-M   'P 1'
#
loop_
_entity.id
_entity.type
_entity.pdbx_description
1 polymer ?
#
loop_
_entity_poly.entity_id
_entity_poly.type
_entity_poly.pdbx_seq_one_letter_code
_entity_poly.pdbx_strand_id
1 'polypeptide(L)'
;MVPLYALQRFDLHHWDRDKEFLPVQVEGKRCHEFKIKDEKLGEVDLLLHTSHDERVTHYGLQGRATNVVPITSETLTKKYGIFQDGMVVKIFWGEATRTSEPDISDKVKEIAEVHDTIKDHIPQLLWHHQFMNPTSAVQEALGVPEPTTGGRVLYILVFSKLLPITKLQGKELFDVWRQCISCHLTVWKDRVYHRDVSPGNLMWYWKDGKRIGVLNDYDLSSLANDSGSRGNERTGTVPFMALDLQ
;
A
#
# COMPACT_ATOMS: atom_id res chain seq x y z
N MET A 1 15.02 32.06 -12.03
CA MET A 1 15.08 32.39 -10.59
C MET A 1 13.74 32.25 -9.84
N VAL A 2 12.58 32.32 -10.51
CA VAL A 2 11.26 32.10 -9.87
C VAL A 2 11.06 30.72 -9.22
N PRO A 3 11.57 29.58 -9.77
CA PRO A 3 11.39 28.27 -9.15
C PRO A 3 12.06 28.16 -7.77
N LEU A 4 13.24 28.75 -7.61
CA LEU A 4 14.00 28.67 -6.36
C LEU A 4 13.29 29.38 -5.20
N TYR A 5 12.62 30.50 -5.48
CA TYR A 5 11.81 31.22 -4.49
C TYR A 5 10.53 30.48 -4.12
N ALA A 6 9.92 29.75 -5.04
CA ALA A 6 8.78 28.89 -4.73
C ALA A 6 9.19 27.70 -3.86
N LEU A 7 10.36 27.09 -4.11
CA LEU A 7 10.90 25.99 -3.31
C LEU A 7 11.20 26.38 -1.85
N GLN A 8 11.60 27.64 -1.62
CA GLN A 8 11.91 28.17 -0.28
C GLN A 8 10.70 28.49 0.59
N ARG A 9 9.47 28.46 0.05
CA ARG A 9 8.23 28.71 0.81
C ARG A 9 7.79 27.53 1.67
N PHE A 10 8.40 26.38 1.44
CA PHE A 10 7.98 25.11 2.03
C PHE A 10 9.15 24.50 2.80
N ASP A 11 8.91 24.15 4.06
CA ASP A 11 9.86 23.40 4.89
C ASP A 11 10.18 22.02 4.28
N LEU A 12 11.31 21.43 4.69
CA LEU A 12 11.78 20.13 4.21
C LEU A 12 10.74 18.99 4.30
N HIS A 13 9.86 19.00 5.32
CA HIS A 13 8.82 17.99 5.46
C HIS A 13 7.74 18.07 4.38
N HIS A 14 7.51 19.26 3.79
CA HIS A 14 6.66 19.41 2.61
C HIS A 14 7.30 18.83 1.34
N TRP A 15 8.61 18.55 1.37
CA TRP A 15 9.40 17.97 0.28
C TRP A 15 9.79 16.52 0.54
N ASP A 16 9.00 15.78 1.33
CA ASP A 16 9.24 14.35 1.60
C ASP A 16 10.55 14.08 2.37
N ARG A 17 11.12 15.11 3.01
CA ARG A 17 12.18 14.96 4.02
C ARG A 17 11.58 15.08 5.40
N ASP A 18 10.86 14.02 5.77
CA ASP A 18 10.35 13.89 7.11
C ASP A 18 11.51 13.58 8.07
N LYS A 19 11.59 14.36 9.16
CA LYS A 19 12.65 14.25 10.18
C LYS A 19 12.50 12.98 11.03
N GLU A 20 11.33 12.34 10.98
CA GLU A 20 11.07 11.09 11.70
C GLU A 20 11.81 9.90 11.10
N PHE A 21 12.23 9.97 9.83
CA PHE A 21 13.08 8.94 9.20
C PHE A 21 14.56 9.24 9.44
N LEU A 22 15.13 8.57 10.44
CA LEU A 22 16.53 8.75 10.81
C LEU A 22 17.41 7.75 10.03
N PRO A 23 18.39 8.22 9.24
CA PRO A 23 19.28 7.32 8.51
C PRO A 23 20.21 6.58 9.47
N VAL A 24 20.30 5.26 9.33
CA VAL A 24 21.17 4.38 10.12
C VAL A 24 21.94 3.41 9.23
N GLN A 25 23.00 2.82 9.77
CA GLN A 25 23.81 1.80 9.09
C GLN A 25 23.68 0.48 9.84
N VAL A 26 23.26 -0.56 9.13
CA VAL A 26 23.14 -1.92 9.68
C VAL A 26 23.91 -2.84 8.76
N GLU A 27 24.94 -3.49 9.28
CA GLU A 27 25.83 -4.39 8.50
C GLU A 27 26.41 -3.73 7.22
N GLY A 28 26.71 -2.44 7.29
CA GLY A 28 27.22 -1.65 6.15
C GLY A 28 26.17 -1.30 5.09
N LYS A 29 24.90 -1.66 5.31
CA LYS A 29 23.76 -1.31 4.47
C LYS A 29 22.99 -0.13 5.07
N ARG A 30 22.50 0.75 4.19
CA ARG A 30 21.74 1.94 4.58
C ARG A 30 20.30 1.57 4.90
N CYS A 31 19.91 1.82 6.14
CA CYS A 31 18.55 1.66 6.63
C CYS A 31 18.01 3.01 7.14
N HIS A 32 16.71 3.08 7.41
CA HIS A 32 16.11 4.23 8.08
C HIS A 32 15.29 3.74 9.26
N GLU A 33 15.51 4.32 10.43
CA GLU A 33 14.69 4.08 11.62
C GLU A 33 13.53 5.07 11.61
N PHE A 34 12.33 4.59 11.91
CA PHE A 34 11.13 5.38 12.05
C PHE A 34 10.42 4.93 13.33
N LYS A 35 10.11 5.87 14.21
CA LYS A 35 9.39 5.62 15.46
C LYS A 35 8.24 6.60 15.58
N ILE A 36 7.06 6.07 15.84
CA ILE A 36 5.86 6.89 16.00
C ILE A 36 5.00 6.40 17.14
N LYS A 37 4.35 7.34 17.83
CA LYS A 37 3.35 7.00 18.84
C LYS A 37 2.06 6.53 18.18
N ASP A 38 1.53 5.43 18.68
CA ASP A 38 0.28 4.83 18.29
C ASP A 38 -0.59 4.63 19.53
N GLU A 39 -1.87 5.01 19.44
CA GLU A 39 -2.78 4.95 20.58
C GLU A 39 -2.98 3.54 21.13
N LYS A 40 -2.90 2.52 20.27
CA LYS A 40 -3.19 1.11 20.62
C LYS A 40 -1.91 0.34 20.92
N LEU A 41 -0.80 0.68 20.27
CA LEU A 41 0.47 -0.06 20.35
C LEU A 41 1.53 0.64 21.22
N GLY A 42 1.30 1.88 21.63
CA GLY A 42 2.28 2.67 22.35
C GLY A 42 3.25 3.34 21.38
N GLU A 43 4.44 2.76 21.18
CA GLU A 43 5.41 3.24 20.20
C GLU A 43 5.64 2.13 19.17
N VAL A 44 5.47 2.45 17.89
CA VAL A 44 5.76 1.52 16.79
C VAL A 44 7.13 1.84 16.24
N ASP A 45 8.05 0.89 16.36
CA ASP A 45 9.39 0.93 15.80
C ASP A 45 9.43 0.25 14.44
N LEU A 46 9.92 0.94 13.40
CA LEU A 46 10.17 0.39 12.08
C LEU A 46 11.62 0.63 11.71
N LEU A 47 12.34 -0.42 11.32
CA LEU A 47 13.63 -0.33 10.66
C LEU A 47 13.44 -0.67 9.18
N LEU A 48 13.56 0.35 8.33
CA LEU A 48 13.38 0.25 6.89
C LEU A 48 14.69 -0.10 6.20
N HIS A 49 14.75 -1.26 5.54
CA HIS A 49 15.93 -1.71 4.81
C HIS A 49 16.01 -1.07 3.42
N THR A 50 16.22 0.24 3.37
CA THR A 50 16.09 1.05 2.14
C THR A 50 17.11 0.77 1.04
N SER A 51 18.21 0.09 1.34
CA SER A 51 19.19 -0.40 0.36
C SER A 51 19.05 -1.88 0.05
N HIS A 52 17.94 -2.52 0.44
CA HIS A 52 17.67 -3.91 0.12
C HIS A 52 17.31 -4.07 -1.37
N ASP A 53 17.75 -5.15 -2.00
CA ASP A 53 17.54 -5.40 -3.44
C ASP A 53 16.06 -5.62 -3.81
N GLU A 54 15.26 -6.02 -2.82
CA GLU A 54 13.80 -6.17 -2.97
C GLU A 54 13.03 -4.86 -2.74
N ARG A 55 13.71 -3.73 -2.53
CA ARG A 55 13.04 -2.44 -2.52
C ARG A 55 12.41 -2.20 -3.89
N VAL A 56 11.13 -1.88 -3.89
CA VAL A 56 10.39 -1.52 -5.09
C VAL A 56 10.00 -0.05 -5.01
N THR A 57 10.25 0.70 -6.07
CA THR A 57 9.82 2.09 -6.18
C THR A 57 9.10 2.28 -7.50
N HIS A 58 7.83 2.65 -7.44
CA HIS A 58 7.00 2.97 -8.60
C HIS A 58 6.69 4.47 -8.61
N TYR A 59 7.06 5.13 -9.69
CA TYR A 59 6.66 6.50 -9.97
C TYR A 59 5.51 6.47 -10.98
N GLY A 60 4.36 6.96 -10.56
CA GLY A 60 3.20 7.22 -11.40
C GLY A 60 3.21 8.64 -11.94
N LEU A 61 2.44 8.87 -13.00
CA LEU A 61 2.13 10.22 -13.46
C LEU A 61 1.33 10.96 -12.38
N GLN A 62 1.46 12.29 -12.30
CA GLN A 62 0.70 13.14 -11.37
C GLN A 62 1.02 12.95 -9.86
N GLY A 63 2.27 12.63 -9.54
CA GLY A 63 2.77 12.68 -8.15
C GLY A 63 2.44 11.46 -7.29
N ARG A 64 1.93 10.37 -7.88
CA ARG A 64 1.87 9.07 -7.20
C ARG A 64 3.27 8.49 -7.13
N ALA A 65 3.81 8.33 -5.93
CA ALA A 65 5.03 7.57 -5.70
C ALA A 65 4.70 6.51 -4.66
N THR A 66 5.00 5.25 -4.97
CA THR A 66 4.86 4.13 -4.04
C THR A 66 6.24 3.53 -3.81
N ASN A 67 6.65 3.45 -2.56
CA ASN A 67 7.83 2.72 -2.14
C ASN A 67 7.39 1.51 -1.31
N VAL A 68 7.86 0.34 -1.68
CA VAL A 68 7.73 -0.88 -0.87
C VAL A 68 9.11 -1.30 -0.42
N VAL A 69 9.31 -1.41 0.88
CA VAL A 69 10.62 -1.70 1.48
C VAL A 69 10.47 -2.82 2.51
N PRO A 70 11.38 -3.81 2.54
CA PRO A 70 11.44 -4.76 3.66
C PRO A 70 11.70 -4.04 4.98
N ILE A 71 11.06 -4.51 6.05
CA ILE A 71 11.23 -3.92 7.38
C ILE A 71 11.45 -4.98 8.46
N THR A 72 12.02 -4.53 9.58
CA THR A 72 11.87 -5.19 10.88
C THR A 72 11.18 -4.27 11.87
N SER A 73 10.51 -4.87 12.85
CA SER A 73 9.83 -4.16 13.94
C SER A 73 9.68 -5.10 15.13
N GLU A 74 10.22 -4.71 16.28
CA GLU A 74 10.09 -5.48 17.52
C GLU A 74 8.64 -5.42 18.03
N THR A 75 8.03 -4.24 18.00
CA THR A 75 6.65 -4.03 18.47
C THR A 75 5.65 -4.85 17.67
N LEU A 76 5.75 -4.84 16.33
CA LEU A 76 4.83 -5.60 15.48
C LEU A 76 5.09 -7.11 15.58
N THR A 77 6.36 -7.53 15.68
CA THR A 77 6.70 -8.95 15.88
C THR A 77 6.16 -9.46 17.22
N LYS A 78 6.25 -8.66 18.29
CA LYS A 78 5.69 -9.03 19.61
C LYS A 78 4.17 -9.18 19.58
N LYS A 79 3.47 -8.34 18.80
CA LYS A 79 2.00 -8.38 18.72
C LYS A 79 1.48 -9.48 17.80
N TYR A 80 2.06 -9.64 16.61
CA TYR A 80 1.52 -10.50 15.57
C TYR A 80 2.32 -11.79 15.35
N GLY A 81 3.46 -11.94 16.02
CA GLY A 81 4.36 -13.08 15.86
C GLY A 81 5.38 -12.89 14.73
N ILE A 82 6.14 -13.95 14.48
CA ILE A 82 7.18 -13.97 13.45
C ILE A 82 6.57 -14.48 12.13
N PHE A 83 6.77 -13.72 11.06
CA PHE A 83 6.38 -14.10 9.70
C PHE A 83 7.54 -14.81 9.01
N GLN A 84 7.26 -15.93 8.34
CA GLN A 84 8.28 -16.73 7.64
C GLN A 84 9.10 -15.90 6.65
N ASP A 85 8.44 -15.08 5.84
CA ASP A 85 9.08 -14.21 4.84
C ASP A 85 9.36 -12.79 5.37
N GLY A 86 8.97 -12.49 6.62
CA GLY A 86 9.12 -11.16 7.23
C GLY A 86 7.98 -10.18 6.89
N MET A 87 8.27 -8.89 7.01
CA MET A 87 7.30 -7.80 6.82
C MET A 87 7.81 -6.80 5.78
N VAL A 88 6.87 -6.09 5.15
CA VAL A 88 7.16 -4.98 4.23
C VAL A 88 6.35 -3.76 4.63
N VAL A 89 6.91 -2.58 4.37
CA VAL A 89 6.19 -1.32 4.48
C VAL A 89 5.94 -0.76 3.09
N LYS A 90 4.71 -0.32 2.85
CA LYS A 90 4.27 0.44 1.69
C LYS A 90 4.11 1.90 2.12
N ILE A 91 4.88 2.79 1.49
CA ILE A 91 4.85 4.23 1.72
C ILE A 91 4.36 4.88 0.43
N PHE A 92 3.24 5.60 0.49
CA PHE A 92 2.66 6.18 -0.72
C PHE A 92 1.77 7.39 -0.45
N TRP A 93 1.54 8.15 -1.52
CA TRP A 93 0.68 9.35 -1.51
C TRP A 93 -0.70 9.01 -2.09
N GLY A 94 -1.64 8.67 -1.21
CA GLY A 94 -3.03 8.36 -1.56
C GLY A 94 -3.85 9.62 -1.82
N GLU A 95 -4.83 9.55 -2.73
CA GLU A 95 -5.74 10.68 -2.99
C GLU A 95 -6.69 10.87 -1.78
N ALA A 96 -6.75 12.09 -1.24
CA ALA A 96 -7.48 12.39 -0.01
C ALA A 96 -9.00 12.20 -0.14
N THR A 97 -9.55 12.28 -1.35
CA THR A 97 -11.00 12.19 -1.60
C THR A 97 -11.48 10.76 -1.84
N ARG A 98 -10.55 9.81 -2.05
CA ARG A 98 -10.86 8.39 -2.24
C ARG A 98 -10.97 7.68 -0.90
N THR A 99 -11.80 6.64 -0.87
CA THR A 99 -11.78 5.64 0.20
C THR A 99 -10.35 5.09 0.34
N SER A 100 -9.81 5.13 1.56
CA SER A 100 -8.40 4.82 1.79
C SER A 100 -8.13 3.31 1.70
N GLU A 101 -6.89 2.92 1.37
CA GLU A 101 -6.51 1.50 1.34
C GLU A 101 -6.71 0.80 2.71
N PRO A 102 -6.43 1.44 3.87
CA PRO A 102 -6.82 0.89 5.16
C PRO A 102 -8.33 0.64 5.30
N ASP A 103 -9.18 1.59 4.90
CA ASP A 103 -10.65 1.42 5.00
C ASP A 103 -11.15 0.29 4.09
N ILE A 104 -10.62 0.20 2.86
CA ILE A 104 -10.92 -0.93 1.96
C ILE A 104 -10.44 -2.25 2.58
N SER A 105 -9.24 -2.27 3.15
CA SER A 105 -8.69 -3.47 3.79
C SER A 105 -9.56 -3.95 4.95
N ASP A 106 -10.10 -3.03 5.75
CA ASP A 106 -11.03 -3.36 6.82
C ASP A 106 -12.37 -3.89 6.29
N LYS A 107 -12.90 -3.31 5.20
CA LYS A 107 -14.08 -3.87 4.52
C LYS A 107 -13.84 -5.28 3.98
N VAL A 108 -12.68 -5.54 3.39
CA VAL A 108 -12.29 -6.86 2.89
C VAL A 108 -12.15 -7.88 4.04
N LYS A 109 -11.64 -7.46 5.20
CA LYS A 109 -11.60 -8.30 6.41
C LYS A 109 -13.00 -8.64 6.90
N GLU A 110 -13.92 -7.67 6.96
CA GLU A 110 -15.32 -7.94 7.34
C GLU A 110 -15.97 -8.98 6.42
N ILE A 111 -15.72 -8.90 5.10
CA ILE A 111 -16.21 -9.89 4.14
C ILE A 111 -15.60 -11.27 4.44
N ALA A 112 -14.31 -11.32 4.78
CA ALA A 112 -13.62 -12.56 5.12
C ALA A 112 -14.11 -13.21 6.44
N GLU A 113 -14.68 -12.43 7.36
CA GLU A 113 -15.34 -12.96 8.57
C GLU A 113 -16.65 -13.69 8.24
N VAL A 114 -17.35 -13.24 7.20
CA VAL A 114 -18.57 -13.90 6.68
C VAL A 114 -18.22 -15.07 5.76
N HIS A 115 -17.19 -14.90 4.94
CA HIS A 115 -16.73 -15.86 3.95
C HIS A 115 -15.40 -16.49 4.35
N ASP A 116 -15.46 -17.48 5.23
CA ASP A 116 -14.27 -18.17 5.78
C ASP A 116 -13.35 -18.74 4.67
N THR A 117 -13.91 -19.02 3.48
CA THR A 117 -13.16 -19.46 2.30
C THR A 117 -12.14 -18.47 1.76
N ILE A 118 -12.20 -17.18 2.12
CA ILE A 118 -11.25 -16.15 1.65
C ILE A 118 -10.35 -15.60 2.76
N LYS A 119 -10.51 -16.07 4.01
CA LYS A 119 -9.83 -15.54 5.19
C LYS A 119 -8.30 -15.50 5.08
N ASP A 120 -7.73 -16.51 4.46
CA ASP A 120 -6.29 -16.61 4.23
C ASP A 120 -5.84 -16.02 2.88
N HIS A 121 -6.78 -15.55 2.05
CA HIS A 121 -6.53 -15.13 0.67
C HIS A 121 -6.55 -13.60 0.48
N ILE A 122 -6.52 -12.85 1.59
CA ILE A 122 -6.49 -11.38 1.61
C ILE A 122 -5.16 -10.87 2.22
N PRO A 123 -4.68 -9.67 1.84
CA PRO A 123 -3.45 -9.12 2.39
C PRO A 123 -3.58 -8.85 3.89
N GLN A 124 -2.57 -9.26 4.66
CA GLN A 124 -2.57 -9.04 6.09
C GLN A 124 -1.97 -7.67 6.42
N LEU A 125 -2.83 -6.64 6.51
CA LEU A 125 -2.46 -5.33 7.00
C LEU A 125 -2.27 -5.37 8.54
N LEU A 126 -1.03 -5.22 8.98
CA LEU A 126 -0.61 -5.33 10.39
C LEU A 126 -0.73 -4.00 11.13
N TRP A 127 -0.39 -2.91 10.46
CA TRP A 127 -0.40 -1.56 11.01
C TRP A 127 -0.44 -0.52 9.90
N HIS A 128 -1.00 0.65 10.15
CA HIS A 128 -0.92 1.78 9.23
C HIS A 128 -0.90 3.11 9.99
N HIS A 129 -0.38 4.14 9.33
CA HIS A 129 -0.41 5.52 9.79
C HIS A 129 -0.68 6.47 8.62
N GLN A 130 -1.47 7.50 8.91
CA GLN A 130 -1.82 8.57 7.99
C GLN A 130 -1.27 9.88 8.52
N PHE A 131 -0.51 10.60 7.70
CA PHE A 131 0.03 11.90 8.07
C PHE A 131 -1.01 13.01 7.90
N MET A 132 -0.95 14.04 8.74
CA MET A 132 -1.94 15.12 8.75
C MET A 132 -1.68 16.24 7.73
N ASN A 133 -0.60 16.14 6.94
CA ASN A 133 -0.13 17.21 6.06
C ASN A 133 -0.42 16.86 4.59
N PRO A 134 -1.64 17.11 4.07
CA PRO A 134 -1.96 16.86 2.67
C PRO A 134 -1.20 17.81 1.74
N THR A 135 -0.96 17.38 0.51
CA THR A 135 -0.37 18.21 -0.54
C THR A 135 -1.27 19.38 -0.96
N SER A 136 -2.54 19.39 -0.54
CA SER A 136 -3.47 20.50 -0.80
C SER A 136 -2.98 21.83 -0.24
N ALA A 137 -2.30 21.82 0.91
CA ALA A 137 -1.70 23.04 1.48
C ALA A 137 -0.61 23.62 0.56
N VAL A 138 0.17 22.75 -0.09
CA VAL A 138 1.17 23.14 -1.09
C VAL A 138 0.49 23.70 -2.34
N GLN A 139 -0.57 23.04 -2.80
CA GLN A 139 -1.34 23.47 -3.97
C GLN A 139 -2.00 24.85 -3.74
N GLU A 140 -2.57 25.08 -2.56
CA GLU A 140 -3.16 26.36 -2.15
C GLU A 140 -2.10 27.48 -2.13
N ALA A 141 -0.95 27.23 -1.50
CA ALA A 141 0.14 28.20 -1.44
C ALA A 141 0.77 28.51 -2.82
N LEU A 142 0.63 27.59 -3.79
CA LEU A 142 1.03 27.79 -5.19
C LEU A 142 -0.07 28.44 -6.05
N GLY A 143 -1.27 28.67 -5.50
CA GLY A 143 -2.39 29.25 -6.23
C GLY A 143 -3.02 28.32 -7.27
N VAL A 144 -2.93 27.00 -7.06
CA VAL A 144 -3.57 26.01 -7.94
C VAL A 144 -5.09 26.10 -7.75
N PRO A 145 -5.89 26.20 -8.84
CA PRO A 145 -7.35 26.15 -8.75
C PRO A 145 -7.81 24.82 -8.15
N GLU A 146 -8.80 24.88 -7.24
CA GLU A 146 -9.33 23.70 -6.54
C GLU A 146 -8.25 22.83 -5.85
N PRO A 147 -7.48 23.38 -4.89
CA PRO A 147 -6.34 22.69 -4.28
C PRO A 147 -6.70 21.43 -3.46
N THR A 148 -7.99 21.20 -3.24
CA THR A 148 -8.52 19.98 -2.62
C THR A 148 -8.75 18.86 -3.65
N THR A 149 -8.98 19.21 -4.91
CA THR A 149 -9.22 18.26 -6.00
C THR A 149 -7.90 17.62 -6.41
N GLY A 150 -7.75 16.32 -6.17
CA GLY A 150 -6.48 15.61 -6.40
C GLY A 150 -5.41 15.87 -5.32
N GLY A 151 -5.79 16.47 -4.19
CA GLY A 151 -4.94 16.55 -3.00
C GLY A 151 -4.59 15.14 -2.51
N ARG A 152 -3.34 14.95 -2.05
CA ARG A 152 -2.83 13.65 -1.61
C ARG A 152 -2.36 13.69 -0.17
N VAL A 153 -2.48 12.57 0.52
CA VAL A 153 -2.01 12.37 1.89
C VAL A 153 -0.97 11.24 1.90
N LEU A 154 0.08 11.42 2.69
CA LEU A 154 1.10 10.39 2.89
C LEU A 154 0.56 9.29 3.82
N TYR A 155 0.76 8.05 3.42
CA TYR A 155 0.42 6.86 4.17
C TYR A 155 1.64 5.96 4.34
N ILE A 156 1.70 5.30 5.50
CA ILE A 156 2.59 4.16 5.77
C ILE A 156 1.70 2.97 6.13
N LEU A 157 1.81 1.87 5.40
CA LEU A 157 1.09 0.63 5.66
C LEU A 157 2.09 -0.51 5.80
N VAL A 158 1.97 -1.30 6.85
CA VAL A 158 2.82 -2.46 7.11
C VAL A 158 2.03 -3.74 6.86
N PHE A 159 2.58 -4.60 6.01
CA PHE A 159 1.99 -5.89 5.65
C PHE A 159 2.95 -7.04 5.97
N SER A 160 2.39 -8.24 6.19
CA SER A 160 3.16 -9.47 6.06
C SER A 160 3.73 -9.57 4.64
N LYS A 161 5.00 -9.95 4.48
CA LYS A 161 5.61 -10.07 3.15
C LYS A 161 4.98 -11.22 2.36
N LEU A 162 4.67 -10.93 1.10
CA LEU A 162 4.21 -11.92 0.12
C LEU A 162 5.25 -12.12 -0.98
N LEU A 163 5.21 -13.26 -1.64
CA LEU A 163 6.04 -13.63 -2.78
C LEU A 163 5.25 -13.47 -4.09
N PRO A 164 5.86 -12.95 -5.16
CA PRO A 164 5.14 -12.76 -6.41
C PRO A 164 4.80 -14.10 -7.06
N ILE A 165 3.63 -14.18 -7.72
CA ILE A 165 3.18 -15.39 -8.40
C ILE A 165 4.14 -15.84 -9.52
N THR A 166 4.93 -14.91 -10.06
CA THR A 166 5.93 -15.16 -11.12
C THR A 166 7.08 -16.08 -10.67
N LYS A 167 7.21 -16.35 -9.36
CA LYS A 167 8.12 -17.37 -8.83
C LYS A 167 7.58 -18.81 -8.98
N LEU A 168 6.33 -18.99 -9.39
CA LEU A 168 5.67 -20.29 -9.53
C LEU A 168 5.55 -20.70 -10.99
N GLN A 169 5.45 -22.01 -11.23
CA GLN A 169 5.28 -22.58 -12.56
C GLN A 169 4.32 -23.78 -12.54
N GLY A 170 3.81 -24.15 -13.71
CA GLY A 170 2.99 -25.35 -13.90
C GLY A 170 1.76 -25.41 -12.99
N LYS A 171 1.56 -26.54 -12.32
CA LYS A 171 0.41 -26.79 -11.45
C LYS A 171 0.33 -25.81 -10.28
N GLU A 172 1.48 -25.47 -9.69
CA GLU A 172 1.55 -24.59 -8.51
C GLU A 172 1.09 -23.18 -8.84
N LEU A 173 1.51 -22.66 -10.00
CA LEU A 173 1.07 -21.39 -10.54
C LEU A 173 -0.45 -21.36 -10.71
N PHE A 174 -1.01 -22.38 -11.36
CA PHE A 174 -2.45 -22.45 -11.62
C PHE A 174 -3.28 -22.57 -10.33
N ASP A 175 -2.80 -23.34 -9.35
CA ASP A 175 -3.47 -23.48 -8.06
C ASP A 175 -3.50 -22.17 -7.27
N VAL A 176 -2.40 -21.43 -7.23
CA VAL A 176 -2.33 -20.12 -6.57
C VAL A 176 -3.17 -19.08 -7.33
N TRP A 177 -3.07 -19.03 -8.66
CA TRP A 177 -3.88 -18.13 -9.48
C TRP A 177 -5.38 -18.34 -9.23
N ARG A 178 -5.84 -19.60 -9.21
CA ARG A 178 -7.24 -19.93 -8.94
C ARG A 178 -7.70 -19.43 -7.57
N GLN A 179 -6.85 -19.53 -6.55
CA GLN A 179 -7.15 -19.01 -5.20
C GLN A 179 -7.34 -17.48 -5.23
N CYS A 180 -6.42 -16.73 -5.86
CA CYS A 180 -6.54 -15.28 -6.00
C CYS A 180 -7.84 -14.87 -6.71
N ILE A 181 -8.19 -15.56 -7.81
CA ILE A 181 -9.42 -15.27 -8.58
C ILE A 181 -10.69 -15.63 -7.77
N SER A 182 -10.65 -16.70 -6.98
CA SER A 182 -11.78 -17.08 -6.12
C SER A 182 -12.00 -16.07 -5.01
N CYS A 183 -10.92 -15.55 -4.42
CA CYS A 183 -10.97 -14.44 -3.47
C CYS A 183 -11.58 -13.19 -4.12
N HIS A 184 -11.05 -12.79 -5.30
CA HIS A 184 -11.56 -11.65 -6.07
C HIS A 184 -13.06 -11.74 -6.36
N LEU A 185 -13.54 -12.91 -6.80
CA LEU A 185 -14.95 -13.11 -7.10
C LEU A 185 -15.84 -12.95 -5.86
N THR A 186 -15.34 -13.36 -4.69
CA THR A 186 -16.08 -13.24 -3.42
C THR A 186 -16.20 -11.78 -3.02
N VAL A 187 -15.07 -11.05 -2.94
CA VAL A 187 -15.08 -9.63 -2.56
C VAL A 187 -15.86 -8.76 -3.56
N TRP A 188 -15.84 -9.12 -4.86
CA TRP A 188 -16.65 -8.46 -5.88
C TRP A 188 -18.15 -8.60 -5.63
N LYS A 189 -18.61 -9.81 -5.28
CA LYS A 189 -20.03 -10.05 -4.97
C LYS A 189 -20.49 -9.24 -3.77
N ASP A 190 -19.58 -9.02 -2.83
CA ASP A 190 -19.76 -8.14 -1.66
C ASP A 190 -19.40 -6.66 -1.94
N ARG A 191 -19.45 -6.26 -3.22
CA ARG A 191 -19.41 -4.86 -3.67
C ARG A 191 -18.08 -4.13 -3.42
N VAL A 192 -16.98 -4.87 -3.26
CA VAL A 192 -15.61 -4.34 -3.29
C VAL A 192 -14.96 -4.69 -4.62
N TYR A 193 -14.63 -3.68 -5.42
CA TYR A 193 -14.02 -3.86 -6.73
C TYR A 193 -12.53 -3.53 -6.68
N HIS A 194 -11.67 -4.51 -7.01
CA HIS A 194 -10.22 -4.34 -6.91
C HIS A 194 -9.64 -3.33 -7.91
N ARG A 195 -10.18 -3.31 -9.14
CA ARG A 195 -9.81 -2.42 -10.27
C ARG A 195 -8.38 -2.52 -10.80
N ASP A 196 -7.47 -3.20 -10.10
CA ASP A 196 -6.10 -3.42 -10.58
C ASP A 196 -5.65 -4.89 -10.48
N VAL A 197 -6.44 -5.82 -11.04
CA VAL A 197 -6.03 -7.23 -11.10
C VAL A 197 -4.95 -7.39 -12.18
N SER A 198 -3.72 -7.66 -11.76
CA SER A 198 -2.57 -7.83 -12.65
C SER A 198 -1.60 -8.88 -12.10
N PRO A 199 -0.70 -9.47 -12.92
CA PRO A 199 0.30 -10.41 -12.43
C PRO A 199 1.20 -9.87 -11.29
N GLY A 200 1.38 -8.55 -11.20
CA GLY A 200 2.13 -7.91 -10.10
C GLY A 200 1.41 -7.98 -8.75
N ASN A 201 0.08 -8.03 -8.79
CA ASN A 201 -0.80 -8.02 -7.62
C ASN A 201 -1.26 -9.44 -7.23
N LEU A 202 -0.97 -10.44 -8.06
CA LEU A 202 -1.14 -11.84 -7.69
C LEU A 202 0.10 -12.31 -6.93
N MET A 203 -0.07 -12.66 -5.66
CA MET A 203 1.02 -13.04 -4.77
C MET A 203 0.67 -14.29 -3.97
N TRP A 204 1.60 -14.79 -3.18
CA TRP A 204 1.41 -15.96 -2.33
C TRP A 204 2.34 -15.97 -1.13
N TYR A 205 2.03 -16.82 -0.15
CA TYR A 205 2.91 -17.10 0.99
C TYR A 205 2.78 -18.55 1.44
N TRP A 206 3.68 -18.98 2.34
CA TRP A 206 3.62 -20.29 2.96
C TRP A 206 2.78 -20.27 4.24
N LYS A 207 1.85 -21.23 4.35
CA LYS A 207 1.09 -21.52 5.56
C LYS A 207 0.96 -23.03 5.72
N ASP A 208 1.44 -23.58 6.83
CA ASP A 208 1.33 -25.01 7.17
C ASP A 208 1.76 -25.96 6.02
N GLY A 209 2.88 -25.63 5.36
CA GLY A 209 3.41 -26.40 4.24
C GLY A 209 2.61 -26.29 2.94
N LYS A 210 1.65 -25.37 2.85
CA LYS A 210 0.85 -25.09 1.64
C LYS A 210 1.12 -23.67 1.15
N ARG A 211 0.98 -23.48 -0.17
CA ARG A 211 1.02 -22.16 -0.81
C ARG A 211 -0.38 -21.57 -0.85
N ILE A 212 -0.51 -20.41 -0.24
CA ILE A 212 -1.77 -19.67 -0.16
C ILE A 212 -1.67 -18.46 -1.10
N GLY A 213 -2.57 -18.40 -2.09
CA GLY A 213 -2.65 -17.29 -3.03
C GLY A 213 -3.39 -16.10 -2.44
N VAL A 214 -2.87 -14.90 -2.67
CA VAL A 214 -3.41 -13.64 -2.17
C VAL A 214 -3.52 -12.67 -3.34
N LEU A 215 -4.67 -12.03 -3.48
CA LEU A 215 -4.80 -10.85 -4.34
C LEU A 215 -4.40 -9.63 -3.51
N ASN A 216 -3.32 -8.96 -3.88
CA ASN A 216 -2.70 -7.86 -3.16
C ASN A 216 -2.97 -6.51 -3.81
N ASP A 217 -2.70 -5.43 -3.06
CA ASP A 217 -2.74 -4.03 -3.50
C ASP A 217 -4.16 -3.49 -3.78
N TYR A 218 -4.86 -3.13 -2.70
CA TYR A 218 -6.24 -2.63 -2.76
C TYR A 218 -6.31 -1.10 -2.90
N ASP A 219 -5.20 -0.40 -3.14
CA ASP A 219 -5.18 1.07 -3.18
C ASP A 219 -6.00 1.69 -4.32
N LEU A 220 -6.20 0.94 -5.40
CA LEU A 220 -7.04 1.32 -6.53
C LEU A 220 -8.48 0.83 -6.43
N SER A 221 -8.80 0.14 -5.35
CA SER A 221 -10.13 -0.41 -5.14
C SER A 221 -11.18 0.69 -4.91
N SER A 222 -12.43 0.27 -5.00
CA SER A 222 -13.60 1.10 -4.72
C SER A 222 -14.75 0.27 -4.18
N LEU A 223 -15.63 0.92 -3.44
CA LEU A 223 -16.92 0.38 -3.05
C LEU A 223 -17.99 0.70 -4.10
N ALA A 224 -19.05 -0.10 -4.19
CA ALA A 224 -20.12 0.13 -5.17
C ALA A 224 -20.90 1.44 -4.98
N ASN A 225 -20.82 2.06 -3.80
CA ASN A 225 -21.42 3.36 -3.50
C ASN A 225 -20.42 4.53 -3.61
N ASP A 226 -19.15 4.26 -3.93
CA ASP A 226 -18.20 5.33 -4.18
C ASP A 226 -18.64 6.09 -5.44
N SER A 227 -18.53 7.41 -5.42
CA SER A 227 -18.92 8.30 -6.53
C SER A 227 -18.06 8.17 -7.79
N GLY A 228 -17.32 7.06 -7.95
CA GLY A 228 -16.26 6.89 -8.94
C GLY A 228 -15.05 7.77 -8.63
N SER A 229 -13.93 7.56 -9.34
CA SER A 229 -12.83 8.52 -9.30
C SER A 229 -13.34 9.85 -9.88
N ARG A 230 -13.31 10.92 -9.09
CA ARG A 230 -13.55 12.28 -9.60
C ARG A 230 -12.39 12.80 -10.46
N GLY A 231 -11.23 12.13 -10.40
CA GLY A 231 -10.11 12.35 -11.31
C GLY A 231 -10.36 11.71 -12.68
N ASN A 232 -9.84 12.35 -13.73
CA ASN A 232 -9.76 11.85 -15.11
C ASN A 232 -8.90 10.57 -15.27
N GLU A 233 -8.75 9.77 -14.22
CA GLU A 233 -7.78 8.69 -14.13
C GLU A 233 -8.38 7.37 -14.62
N ARG A 234 -7.89 6.87 -15.76
CA ARG A 234 -7.89 5.44 -16.04
C ARG A 234 -6.88 4.78 -15.12
N THR A 235 -7.30 4.41 -13.91
CA THR A 235 -6.42 3.74 -12.94
C THR A 235 -6.43 2.23 -13.14
N GLY A 236 -5.24 1.66 -13.34
CA GLY A 236 -5.05 0.22 -13.50
C GLY A 236 -3.82 -0.06 -14.36
N THR A 237 -3.32 -1.29 -14.31
CA THR A 237 -2.18 -1.71 -15.12
C THR A 237 -2.61 -1.78 -16.60
N VAL A 238 -2.13 -0.86 -17.44
CA VAL A 238 -2.58 -0.62 -18.84
C VAL A 238 -2.94 -1.86 -19.66
N PRO A 239 -2.10 -2.92 -19.76
CA PRO A 239 -2.46 -4.13 -20.52
C PRO A 239 -3.56 -5.00 -19.90
N PHE A 240 -3.93 -4.79 -18.64
CA PHE A 240 -4.92 -5.57 -17.88
C PHE A 240 -6.17 -4.77 -17.49
N MET A 241 -6.24 -3.50 -17.92
CA MET A 241 -7.38 -2.64 -17.65
C MET A 241 -8.60 -3.10 -18.46
N ALA A 242 -9.77 -3.12 -17.82
CA ALA A 242 -11.02 -3.37 -18.52
C ALA A 242 -11.29 -2.28 -19.57
N LEU A 243 -11.81 -2.65 -20.74
CA LEU A 243 -12.20 -1.70 -21.79
C LEU A 243 -13.35 -0.79 -21.32
N ASP A 244 -14.27 -1.36 -20.55
CA ASP A 244 -15.38 -0.65 -19.93
C ASP A 244 -15.11 -0.47 -18.43
N LEU A 245 -14.71 0.73 -18.03
CA LEU A 245 -14.66 1.15 -16.63
C LEU A 245 -16.02 1.78 -16.29
N GLN A 246 -17.01 0.96 -15.93
CA GLN A 246 -18.29 1.44 -15.39
C GLN A 246 -18.24 1.50 -13.86
#